data_AF-A0A8C6LZB9-F1
#
_entry.id   AF-A0A8C6LZB9-F1
#
_cell.length_a   1.000
_cell.length_b   1.000
_cell.length_c   1.000
_cell.angle_alpha   90.00
_cell.angle_beta   90.00
_cell.angle_gamma   90.00
#
_symmetry.space_group_name_H-M   'P 1'
#
loop_
_entity.id
_entity.type
_entity.pdbx_description
1 polymer ?
#
loop_
_entity_poly.entity_id
_entity_poly.type
_entity_poly.pdbx_seq_one_letter_code
_entity_poly.pdbx_strand_id
1 'polypeptide(L)'
;VRTKDSPKDVRIEPRPRLEVKENEPFSLDCTGRSNPSIDSYTWIKNNEEVKINTKIYLVNATSPSDSGWYRCEARNTLGTGKSQPVEVKVKCGIGRTATIFFICFVLVVIILIFLVYR
;
A
#
# COMPACT_ATOMS: atom_id res chain seq x y z
N VAL A 1 26.26 -23.09 18.62
CA VAL A 1 24.95 -23.70 18.26
C VAL A 1 24.03 -22.57 17.84
N ARG A 2 23.36 -22.62 16.67
CA ARG A 2 22.32 -21.63 16.35
C ARG A 2 21.10 -21.94 17.20
N THR A 3 20.79 -21.07 18.15
CA THR A 3 19.61 -21.21 19.01
C THR A 3 18.36 -21.22 18.14
N LYS A 4 17.45 -22.15 18.39
CA LYS A 4 16.15 -22.16 17.71
C LYS A 4 15.22 -21.22 18.46
N ASP A 5 14.62 -20.28 17.73
CA ASP A 5 13.78 -19.23 18.27
C ASP A 5 12.60 -18.96 17.33
N SER A 6 11.52 -18.38 17.88
CA SER A 6 10.50 -17.70 17.08
C SER A 6 11.10 -16.50 16.32
N PRO A 7 10.43 -15.97 15.27
CA PRO A 7 10.96 -14.85 14.51
C PRO A 7 11.19 -13.62 15.39
N LYS A 8 12.38 -13.02 15.31
CA LYS A 8 12.80 -11.81 16.04
C LYS A 8 13.16 -10.69 15.08
N ASP A 9 13.12 -9.46 15.56
CA ASP A 9 13.40 -8.23 14.79
C ASP A 9 12.58 -8.15 13.49
N VAL A 10 11.32 -8.57 13.59
CA VAL A 10 10.41 -8.50 12.46
C VAL A 10 10.16 -7.02 12.14
N ARG A 11 10.34 -6.62 10.88
CA ARG A 11 10.19 -5.24 10.42
C ARG A 11 9.70 -5.19 8.98
N ILE A 12 9.10 -4.06 8.62
CA ILE A 12 8.65 -3.78 7.26
C ILE A 12 9.71 -2.91 6.57
N GLU A 13 10.16 -3.33 5.40
CA GLU A 13 11.04 -2.57 4.52
C GLU A 13 10.23 -2.06 3.31
N PRO A 14 9.91 -0.75 3.25
CA PRO A 14 9.13 -0.20 2.15
C PRO A 14 10.01 0.01 0.90
N ARG A 15 9.43 -0.21 -0.28
CA ARG A 15 10.04 0.10 -1.58
C ARG A 15 9.01 0.77 -2.50
N PRO A 16 9.29 1.99 -3.03
CA PRO A 16 10.51 2.78 -2.82
C PRO A 16 10.55 3.52 -1.47
N ARG A 17 9.38 3.86 -0.89
CA ARG A 17 9.25 4.65 0.35
C ARG A 17 7.82 4.56 0.88
N LEU A 18 7.55 5.17 2.03
CA LEU A 18 6.23 5.21 2.66
C LEU A 18 5.28 6.26 2.07
N GLU A 19 5.83 7.28 1.39
CA GLU A 19 5.03 8.27 0.66
C GLU A 19 5.00 7.95 -0.85
N VAL A 20 3.85 7.50 -1.33
CA VAL A 20 3.67 6.98 -2.69
C VAL A 20 2.68 7.88 -3.43
N LYS A 21 2.85 8.06 -4.74
CA LYS A 21 1.84 8.76 -5.55
C LYS A 21 0.81 7.79 -6.09
N GLU A 22 -0.40 8.27 -6.31
CA GLU A 22 -1.46 7.52 -6.96
C GLU A 22 -1.00 6.98 -8.34
N ASN A 23 -1.40 5.75 -8.65
CA ASN A 23 -0.99 4.96 -9.83
C ASN A 23 0.49 4.54 -9.88
N GLU A 24 1.35 4.95 -8.93
CA GLU A 24 2.69 4.38 -8.80
C GLU A 24 2.64 3.07 -8.01
N PRO A 25 3.49 2.07 -8.31
CA PRO A 25 3.56 0.85 -7.53
C PRO A 25 4.34 1.06 -6.23
N PHE A 26 3.99 0.30 -5.18
CA PHE A 26 4.85 0.12 -4.01
C PHE A 26 4.80 -1.31 -3.49
N SER A 27 5.83 -1.68 -2.72
CA SER A 27 5.86 -2.93 -1.99
C SER A 27 6.36 -2.76 -0.58
N LEU A 28 5.89 -3.62 0.32
CA LEU A 28 6.35 -3.73 1.69
C LEU A 28 6.92 -5.14 1.88
N ASP A 29 8.19 -5.24 2.27
CA ASP A 29 8.84 -6.53 2.54
C ASP A 29 8.88 -6.78 4.05
N CYS A 30 8.29 -7.89 4.50
CA CYS A 30 8.37 -8.33 5.88
C CYS A 30 9.65 -9.14 6.12
N THR A 31 10.61 -8.54 6.82
CA THR A 31 11.90 -9.19 7.14
C THR A 31 11.97 -9.51 8.62
N GLY A 32 12.71 -10.55 8.98
CA GLY A 32 12.93 -10.95 10.38
C GLY A 32 13.98 -12.04 10.49
N ARG A 33 14.65 -12.13 11.64
CA ARG A 33 15.60 -13.22 11.94
C ARG A 33 14.83 -14.40 12.49
N SER A 34 14.91 -15.55 11.83
CA SER A 34 14.16 -16.74 12.22
C SER A 34 14.98 -18.01 12.08
N ASN A 35 14.87 -18.90 13.05
CA ASN A 35 15.45 -20.24 13.00
C ASN A 35 14.58 -21.19 13.84
N PRO A 36 13.76 -22.09 13.25
CA PRO A 36 13.67 -22.44 11.82
C PRO A 36 13.15 -21.33 10.90
N SER A 37 13.24 -21.52 9.59
CA SER A 37 12.72 -20.56 8.60
C SER A 37 11.24 -20.24 8.81
N ILE A 38 10.83 -19.04 8.38
CA ILE A 38 9.44 -18.58 8.43
C ILE A 38 8.60 -19.44 7.48
N ASP A 39 7.45 -19.92 7.96
CA ASP A 39 6.50 -20.76 7.22
C ASP A 39 5.33 -19.96 6.64
N SER A 40 4.99 -18.83 7.26
CA SER A 40 3.83 -18.04 6.89
C SER A 40 3.96 -16.58 7.33
N TYR A 41 3.27 -15.71 6.59
CA TYR A 41 3.16 -14.29 6.86
C TYR A 41 1.69 -13.89 7.01
N THR A 42 1.42 -12.90 7.83
CA THR A 42 0.11 -12.27 7.96
C THR A 42 0.27 -10.77 7.89
N TRP A 43 -0.50 -10.11 7.02
CA TRP A 43 -0.51 -8.66 6.89
C TRP A 43 -1.75 -8.08 7.55
N ILE A 44 -1.56 -7.02 8.33
CA ILE A 44 -2.63 -6.28 8.97
C ILE A 44 -2.59 -4.85 8.45
N LYS A 45 -3.70 -4.37 7.91
CA LYS A 45 -3.90 -2.99 7.47
C LYS A 45 -5.03 -2.37 8.28
N ASN A 46 -4.78 -1.26 8.97
CA ASN A 46 -5.78 -0.57 9.80
C ASN A 46 -6.51 -1.50 10.78
N ASN A 47 -5.74 -2.39 11.43
CA ASN A 47 -6.23 -3.43 12.36
C ASN A 47 -7.06 -4.56 11.74
N GLU A 48 -7.19 -4.60 10.42
CA GLU A 48 -7.84 -5.70 9.70
C GLU A 48 -6.83 -6.59 9.00
N GLU A 49 -7.03 -7.91 9.10
CA GLU A 49 -6.18 -8.88 8.41
C GLU A 49 -6.46 -8.87 6.90
N VAL A 50 -5.39 -8.81 6.12
CA VAL A 50 -5.44 -8.90 4.66
C VAL A 50 -5.16 -10.34 4.25
N LYS A 51 -5.91 -10.83 3.25
CA LYS A 51 -5.77 -12.20 2.70
C LYS A 51 -4.50 -12.37 1.85
N ILE A 52 -3.34 -12.07 2.41
CA ILE A 52 -2.01 -12.17 1.78
C ILE A 52 -1.08 -12.88 2.76
N ASN A 53 -0.51 -14.01 2.32
CA ASN A 53 0.43 -14.84 3.09
C ASN A 53 1.85 -14.82 2.49
N THR A 54 2.18 -13.78 1.73
CA THR A 54 3.50 -13.64 1.12
C THR A 54 4.37 -12.71 1.95
N LYS A 55 5.69 -12.95 1.89
CA LYS A 55 6.70 -12.08 2.47
C LYS A 55 6.58 -10.62 1.99
N ILE A 56 6.19 -10.45 0.73
CA ILE A 56 6.04 -9.16 0.07
C ILE A 56 4.55 -8.84 -0.09
N TYR A 57 4.14 -7.67 0.38
CA TYR A 57 2.86 -7.04 0.06
C TYR A 57 3.08 -6.10 -1.13
N LEU A 58 2.44 -6.36 -2.27
CA LEU A 58 2.63 -5.60 -3.51
C LEU A 58 1.33 -4.91 -3.92
N VAL A 59 1.41 -3.61 -4.20
CA VAL A 59 0.34 -2.82 -4.83
C VAL A 59 0.88 -2.30 -6.16
N ASN A 60 0.25 -2.72 -7.26
CA ASN A 60 0.70 -2.37 -8.61
C ASN A 60 0.24 -0.96 -9.04
N ALA A 61 -0.97 -0.58 -8.66
CA ALA A 61 -1.56 0.71 -8.99
C ALA A 61 -2.19 1.28 -7.72
N THR A 62 -1.48 2.20 -7.08
CA THR A 62 -1.88 2.75 -5.79
C THR A 62 -3.09 3.66 -5.91
N SER A 63 -4.01 3.54 -4.97
CA SER A 63 -5.20 4.37 -4.83
C SER A 63 -5.23 5.05 -3.45
N PRO A 64 -6.04 6.10 -3.23
CA PRO A 64 -6.11 6.77 -1.92
C PRO A 64 -6.46 5.83 -0.75
N SER A 65 -7.25 4.78 -1.00
CA SER A 65 -7.63 3.77 0.00
C SER A 65 -6.47 2.87 0.41
N ASP A 66 -5.35 2.88 -0.32
CA ASP A 66 -4.11 2.18 0.06
C ASP A 66 -3.32 2.90 1.16
N SER A 67 -3.73 4.11 1.56
CA SER A 67 -3.18 4.75 2.75
C SER A 67 -3.59 4.02 4.02
N GLY A 68 -2.72 4.01 5.02
CA GLY A 68 -3.04 3.45 6.33
C GLY A 68 -1.84 2.92 7.10
N TRP A 69 -2.14 2.30 8.23
CA TRP A 69 -1.16 1.65 9.10
C TRP A 69 -1.02 0.18 8.74
N TYR A 70 0.20 -0.23 8.44
CA TYR A 70 0.55 -1.59 8.05
C TYR A 70 1.41 -2.24 9.11
N ARG A 71 1.12 -3.51 9.40
CA ARG A 71 1.91 -4.36 10.29
C ARG A 71 2.02 -5.75 9.70
N CYS A 72 3.17 -6.40 9.84
CA CYS A 72 3.34 -7.78 9.42
C CYS A 72 3.61 -8.68 10.63
N GLU A 73 3.13 -9.91 10.54
CA GLU A 73 3.47 -11.01 11.44
C GLU A 73 4.17 -12.09 10.62
N ALA A 74 5.31 -12.56 11.13
CA ALA A 74 6.04 -13.68 10.57
C ALA A 74 5.97 -14.84 11.55
N ARG A 75 5.64 -16.04 11.05
CA ARG A 75 5.48 -17.23 11.88
C ARG A 75 6.45 -18.32 11.48
N ASN A 76 6.92 -19.06 12.47
CA ASN A 76 7.56 -20.37 12.26
C ASN A 76 6.95 -21.38 13.24
N THR A 77 7.48 -22.60 13.22
CA THR A 77 7.02 -23.69 14.10
C THR A 77 7.18 -23.42 15.59
N LEU A 78 7.96 -22.41 15.99
CA LEU A 78 8.18 -22.03 17.39
C LEU A 78 7.34 -20.84 17.86
N GLY A 79 6.73 -20.10 16.93
CA GLY A 79 5.85 -18.98 17.28
C GLY A 79 5.84 -17.87 16.24
N THR A 80 5.40 -16.69 16.68
CA THR A 80 5.13 -15.54 15.81
C THR A 80 5.92 -14.32 16.28
N GLY A 81 6.62 -13.66 15.36
CA GLY A 81 7.20 -12.33 15.54
C GLY A 81 6.34 -11.28 14.84
N LYS A 82 6.23 -10.08 15.43
CA LYS A 82 5.41 -8.99 14.90
C LYS A 82 6.27 -7.76 14.62
N SER A 83 5.99 -7.07 13.52
CA SER A 83 6.63 -5.78 13.24
C SER A 83 6.05 -4.66 14.09
N GLN A 84 6.80 -3.58 14.20
CA GLN A 84 6.22 -2.26 14.50
C GLN A 84 5.31 -1.84 13.34
N PRO A 85 4.23 -1.09 13.62
CA PRO A 85 3.36 -0.56 12.58
C PRO A 85 4.08 0.57 11.80
N VAL A 86 3.87 0.62 10.49
CA VAL A 86 4.36 1.69 9.60
C VAL A 86 3.19 2.36 8.88
N GLU A 87 3.23 3.67 8.75
CA GLU A 87 2.19 4.43 8.05
C GLU A 87 2.58 4.61 6.57
N VAL A 88 1.71 4.19 5.66
CA VAL A 88 1.82 4.46 4.22
C VAL A 88 0.88 5.60 3.86
N LYS A 89 1.41 6.61 3.15
CA LYS A 89 0.65 7.79 2.71
C LYS A 89 0.61 7.86 1.19
N VAL A 90 -0.59 7.83 0.63
CA VAL A 90 -0.80 7.99 -0.81
C VAL A 90 -1.14 9.44 -1.11
N LYS A 91 -0.36 10.07 -1.98
CA LYS A 91 -0.64 11.42 -2.51
C LYS A 91 -1.43 11.31 -3.81
N CYS A 92 -2.59 11.96 -3.86
CA CYS A 92 -3.39 12.07 -5.09
C CYS A 92 -2.61 12.86 -6.14
N GLY A 93 -2.51 12.29 -7.35
CA GLY A 93 -1.97 13.00 -8.50
C GLY A 93 -3.04 13.95 -9.04
N ILE A 94 -2.93 15.24 -8.74
CA ILE A 94 -3.79 16.29 -9.31
C ILE A 94 -3.54 16.32 -10.82
N GLY A 95 -4.33 15.58 -11.60
CA GLY A 95 -4.16 15.52 -13.05
C GLY A 95 -5.37 15.00 -13.83
N ARG A 96 -6.26 14.24 -13.20
CA ARG A 96 -7.39 13.60 -13.89
C ARG A 96 -8.72 14.33 -13.73
N THR A 97 -8.96 14.99 -12.60
CA THR A 97 -10.26 15.63 -12.33
C THR A 97 -10.34 17.04 -12.92
N ALA A 98 -9.35 17.90 -12.67
CA ALA A 98 -9.39 19.29 -13.13
C ALA A 98 -9.45 19.43 -14.66
N THR A 99 -8.74 18.58 -15.40
CA THR A 99 -8.73 18.57 -16.88
C THR A 99 -10.07 18.14 -17.46
N ILE A 100 -10.66 17.06 -16.94
CA ILE A 100 -11.98 16.58 -17.38
C ILE A 100 -13.06 17.62 -17.06
N PHE A 101 -13.06 18.18 -15.85
CA PHE A 101 -14.00 19.25 -15.47
C PHE A 101 -13.84 20.47 -16.38
N PHE A 102 -12.62 20.88 -16.70
CA PHE A 102 -12.36 22.01 -17.58
C PHE A 102 -12.81 21.75 -19.03
N ILE A 103 -12.56 20.55 -19.57
CA ILE A 103 -13.03 20.15 -20.90
C ILE A 103 -14.57 20.13 -20.97
N CYS A 104 -15.23 19.52 -19.99
CA CYS A 104 -16.70 19.51 -19.93
C CYS A 104 -17.27 20.92 -19.83
N PHE A 105 -16.67 21.78 -19.01
CA PHE A 105 -17.09 23.19 -18.90
C PHE A 105 -16.96 23.94 -20.23
N VAL A 106 -15.83 23.79 -20.93
CA VAL A 106 -15.60 24.42 -22.25
C VAL A 106 -16.61 23.92 -23.28
N LEU A 107 -16.88 22.61 -23.33
CA LEU A 107 -17.88 22.04 -24.25
C LEU A 107 -19.29 22.58 -23.98
N VAL A 108 -19.67 22.70 -22.71
CA VAL A 108 -20.96 23.28 -22.31
C VAL A 108 -21.05 24.75 -22.72
N VAL A 109 -20.01 25.54 -22.49
CA VAL A 109 -19.97 26.96 -22.90
C VAL A 109 -20.07 27.09 -24.42
N ILE A 110 -19.36 26.27 -25.20
CA ILE A 110 -19.43 26.25 -26.66
C ILE A 110 -20.86 25.94 -27.12
N ILE A 111 -21.51 24.92 -26.55
CA ILE A 111 -22.90 24.56 -26.87
C ILE A 111 -23.83 25.73 -26.55
N LEU A 112 -23.70 26.38 -25.38
CA LEU A 112 -24.51 27.54 -25.01
C LEU A 112 -24.32 28.70 -25.99
N ILE A 113 -23.09 28.99 -26.40
CA ILE A 113 -22.79 29.99 -27.43
C ILE A 113 -23.50 29.62 -28.74
N PHE A 114 -23.35 28.39 -29.23
CA PHE A 114 -24.05 27.95 -30.44
C PHE A 114 -25.58 28.03 -30.33
N LEU A 115 -26.15 27.82 -29.14
CA LEU A 115 -27.59 27.95 -28.92
C LEU A 115 -28.06 29.41 -28.81
N VAL A 116 -27.19 30.34 -28.41
CA VAL A 116 -27.49 31.78 -28.32
C VAL A 116 -27.32 32.48 -29.66
N TYR A 117 -26.35 32.05 -30.48
CA TYR A 117 -26.05 32.62 -31.79
C TYR A 117 -26.67 31.86 -32.96
N ARG A 118 -27.58 30.92 -32.68
CA ARG A 118 -28.46 30.26 -33.66
C ARG A 118 -29.82 30.91 -33.62
#